data_AF-A0A813H2V9-F1
#
_entry.id   AF-A0A813H2V9-F1
#
_cell.length_a   1.000
_cell.length_b   1.000
_cell.length_c   1.000
_cell.angle_alpha   90.00
_cell.angle_beta   90.00
_cell.angle_gamma   90.00
#
_symmetry.space_group_name_H-M   'P 1'
#
loop_
_entity.id
_entity.type
_entity.pdbx_description
1 polymer ?
#
loop_
_entity_poly.entity_id
_entity_poly.type
_entity_poly.pdbx_seq_one_letter_code
_entity_poly.pdbx_strand_id
1 'polypeptide(L)'
;MAPKGRPRVYFDMAIDGYPVGKLVFELYADVVPKTAENFRCLCTGEKGRGRSGKQLHFMGSNFHRIIPGFMCQGGDFTAGNGTGGESIYGGKFADENFKEEHTKAGQLSMANSGPNTNGSQFFICTGKTPHLDGKHVVFGELIEGMEVLREIEKEGTPSGKTTGKVTIRDCNEVGGKSRLPGPTAEHESAPAKRMGDCSEGEVRVMHILRKHKDCRKPSSAREKVITCSLDQAKRHLTGLREKLAESDTDFETLMAKFGEMAKEHSDCGTSKKGGDLGIFGRGRMQKPFEDTSFALAVGEMSRVIETESGAHLIFRVQ
;
A
#
# COMPACT_ATOMS: atom_id res chain seq x y z
N MET A 1 -14.01 -36.10 8.52
CA MET A 1 -13.47 -34.90 7.84
C MET A 1 -13.09 -33.92 8.92
N ALA A 2 -11.86 -33.41 8.95
CA ALA A 2 -11.51 -32.33 9.88
C ALA A 2 -12.48 -31.15 9.67
N PRO A 3 -12.96 -30.48 10.73
CA PRO A 3 -13.82 -29.32 10.56
C PRO A 3 -13.07 -28.30 9.71
N LYS A 4 -13.70 -27.86 8.61
CA LYS A 4 -13.18 -26.82 7.74
C LYS A 4 -13.11 -25.55 8.60
N GLY A 5 -11.91 -25.10 8.94
CA GLY A 5 -11.72 -23.91 9.78
C GLY A 5 -12.30 -22.66 9.14
N ARG A 6 -12.49 -21.61 9.94
CA ARG A 6 -12.87 -20.28 9.47
C ARG A 6 -11.85 -19.76 8.42
N PRO A 7 -12.30 -19.18 7.29
CA PRO A 7 -11.39 -18.61 6.30
C PRO A 7 -10.52 -17.51 6.93
N ARG A 8 -9.26 -17.43 6.49
CA ARG A 8 -8.33 -16.38 6.91
C ARG A 8 -7.90 -15.59 5.69
N VAL A 9 -7.87 -14.27 5.83
CA VAL A 9 -7.45 -13.35 4.76
C VAL A 9 -6.43 -12.36 5.31
N TYR A 10 -5.65 -11.75 4.43
CA TYR A 10 -4.69 -10.74 4.82
C TYR A 10 -4.77 -9.48 3.99
N PHE A 11 -4.32 -8.37 4.59
CA PHE A 11 -3.97 -7.14 3.90
C PHE A 11 -2.50 -6.79 4.17
N ASP A 12 -1.73 -6.58 3.11
CA ASP A 12 -0.46 -5.86 3.19
C ASP A 12 -0.75 -4.37 3.15
N MET A 13 -0.40 -3.67 4.22
CA MET A 13 -0.75 -2.27 4.41
C MET A 13 0.42 -1.37 4.05
N ALA A 14 0.09 -0.21 3.47
CA ALA A 14 1.04 0.86 3.23
C ALA A 14 0.46 2.22 3.65
N ILE A 15 1.29 3.12 4.16
CA ILE A 15 0.94 4.53 4.45
C ILE A 15 1.77 5.39 3.51
N ASP A 16 1.15 6.25 2.69
CA ASP A 16 1.84 7.06 1.68
C ASP A 16 2.70 6.24 0.68
N GLY A 17 2.32 4.97 0.46
CA GLY A 17 3.03 4.00 -0.39
C GLY A 17 4.17 3.25 0.33
N TYR A 18 4.36 3.47 1.63
CA TYR A 18 5.37 2.85 2.48
C TYR A 18 4.77 1.62 3.16
N PRO A 19 5.23 0.38 2.92
CA PRO A 19 4.73 -0.79 3.64
C PRO A 19 4.92 -0.64 5.16
N VAL A 20 3.85 -0.88 5.92
CA VAL A 20 3.80 -0.79 7.39
C VAL A 20 3.52 -2.11 8.09
N GLY A 21 3.18 -3.15 7.34
CA GLY A 21 3.02 -4.51 7.86
C GLY A 21 1.78 -5.20 7.30
N LYS A 22 1.44 -6.33 7.90
CA LYS A 22 0.32 -7.18 7.47
C LYS A 22 -0.76 -7.20 8.56
N LEU A 23 -2.01 -7.10 8.13
CA LEU A 23 -3.18 -7.41 8.94
C LEU A 23 -3.69 -8.79 8.52
N VAL A 24 -3.90 -9.71 9.46
CA VAL A 24 -4.48 -11.03 9.18
C VAL A 24 -5.80 -11.14 9.93
N PHE A 25 -6.85 -11.50 9.21
CA PHE A 25 -8.21 -11.62 9.75
C PHE A 25 -8.70 -13.06 9.66
N GLU A 26 -9.45 -13.48 10.66
CA GLU A 26 -10.28 -14.68 10.61
C GLU A 26 -11.75 -14.27 10.40
N LEU A 27 -12.43 -14.91 9.44
CA LEU A 27 -13.80 -14.58 9.04
C LEU A 27 -14.79 -15.57 9.62
N TYR A 28 -15.89 -15.07 10.20
CA TYR A 28 -16.91 -15.87 10.87
C TYR A 28 -17.88 -16.54 9.89
N ALA A 29 -17.36 -17.33 8.95
CA ALA A 29 -18.14 -17.97 7.89
C ALA A 29 -19.17 -18.99 8.38
N ASP A 30 -19.04 -19.46 9.62
CA ASP A 30 -20.02 -20.29 10.35
C ASP A 30 -21.19 -19.48 10.94
N VAL A 31 -21.02 -18.17 11.13
CA VAL A 31 -22.04 -17.26 11.72
C VAL A 31 -22.70 -16.40 10.65
N VAL A 32 -21.90 -15.87 9.72
CA VAL A 32 -22.31 -14.97 8.64
C VAL A 32 -21.65 -15.38 7.31
N PRO A 33 -21.98 -16.57 6.77
CA PRO A 33 -21.35 -17.13 5.57
C PRO A 33 -21.39 -16.19 4.37
N LYS A 34 -22.50 -15.48 4.13
CA LYS A 34 -22.65 -14.61 2.96
C LYS A 34 -21.77 -13.36 3.07
N THR A 35 -21.67 -12.79 4.27
CA THR A 35 -20.86 -11.61 4.57
C THR A 35 -19.37 -11.96 4.54
N ALA A 36 -18.99 -13.08 5.16
CA ALA A 36 -17.63 -13.60 5.13
C ALA A 36 -17.17 -13.92 3.70
N GLU A 37 -18.01 -14.58 2.90
CA GLU A 37 -17.68 -14.92 1.51
C GLU A 37 -17.52 -13.68 0.62
N ASN A 38 -18.34 -12.64 0.84
CA ASN A 38 -18.17 -11.36 0.16
C ASN A 38 -16.79 -10.77 0.42
N PHE A 39 -16.41 -10.66 1.68
CA PHE A 39 -15.11 -10.10 2.05
C PHE A 39 -13.94 -10.94 1.54
N ARG A 40 -14.03 -12.29 1.66
CA ARG A 40 -13.02 -13.22 1.15
C ARG A 40 -12.81 -13.05 -0.35
N CYS A 41 -13.87 -13.06 -1.15
CA CYS A 41 -13.78 -12.87 -2.59
C CYS A 41 -13.21 -11.50 -2.98
N LEU A 42 -13.57 -10.44 -2.24
CA LEU A 42 -13.00 -9.12 -2.44
C LEU A 42 -11.52 -9.03 -2.03
N CYS A 43 -11.04 -9.91 -1.15
CA CYS A 43 -9.62 -10.06 -0.87
C CYS A 43 -8.89 -10.80 -2.00
N THR A 44 -9.50 -11.82 -2.62
CA THR A 44 -8.84 -12.61 -3.67
C THR A 44 -8.97 -12.02 -5.08
N GLY A 45 -9.99 -11.18 -5.31
CA GLY A 45 -10.31 -10.64 -6.63
C GLY A 45 -10.93 -11.65 -7.59
N GLU A 46 -11.27 -12.86 -7.13
CA GLU A 46 -11.63 -14.00 -7.99
C GLU A 46 -12.95 -13.83 -8.76
N LYS A 47 -13.78 -12.84 -8.38
CA LYS A 47 -15.07 -12.57 -9.01
C LYS A 47 -14.98 -11.65 -10.23
N GLY A 48 -13.78 -11.22 -10.63
CA GLY A 48 -13.61 -10.44 -11.85
C GLY A 48 -14.12 -9.01 -11.73
N ARG A 49 -14.64 -8.47 -12.83
CA ARG A 49 -15.25 -7.13 -12.88
C ARG A 49 -16.68 -7.15 -12.37
N GLY A 50 -17.03 -6.17 -11.53
CA GLY A 50 -18.38 -5.95 -11.03
C GLY A 50 -19.21 -5.04 -11.94
N ARG A 51 -20.39 -4.63 -11.48
CA ARG A 51 -21.33 -3.82 -12.28
C ARG A 51 -20.85 -2.38 -12.44
N SER A 52 -20.03 -1.90 -11.52
CA SER A 52 -19.36 -0.60 -11.63
C SER A 52 -18.32 -0.54 -12.75
N GLY A 53 -17.99 -1.69 -13.38
CA GLY A 53 -16.90 -1.81 -14.34
C GLY A 53 -15.51 -1.91 -13.69
N LYS A 54 -15.42 -1.80 -12.36
CA LYS A 54 -14.18 -1.97 -11.58
C LYS A 54 -13.98 -3.43 -11.21
N GLN A 55 -12.74 -3.79 -10.90
CA GLN A 55 -12.42 -5.12 -10.36
C GLN A 55 -13.03 -5.25 -8.95
N LEU A 56 -13.67 -6.38 -8.67
CA LEU A 56 -14.16 -6.74 -7.33
C LEU A 56 -12.98 -7.16 -6.45
N HIS A 57 -12.11 -6.22 -6.10
CA HIS A 57 -10.85 -6.49 -5.40
C HIS A 57 -10.44 -5.31 -4.51
N PHE A 58 -10.00 -5.59 -3.28
CA PHE A 58 -9.57 -4.58 -2.32
C PHE A 58 -8.17 -4.03 -2.60
N MET A 59 -7.33 -4.74 -3.35
CA MET A 59 -5.99 -4.28 -3.72
C MET A 59 -6.05 -2.90 -4.38
N GLY A 60 -5.25 -1.97 -3.86
CA GLY A 60 -5.18 -0.57 -4.29
C GLY A 60 -6.24 0.35 -3.67
N SER A 61 -7.26 -0.20 -2.99
CA SER A 61 -8.23 0.62 -2.24
C SER A 61 -7.62 1.18 -0.95
N ASN A 62 -8.22 2.24 -0.42
CA ASN A 62 -7.68 2.97 0.73
C ASN A 62 -8.64 2.94 1.94
N PHE A 63 -8.06 3.17 3.12
CA PHE A 63 -8.80 3.54 4.31
C PHE A 63 -9.09 5.04 4.21
N HIS A 64 -10.29 5.39 3.77
CA HIS A 64 -10.70 6.77 3.49
C HIS A 64 -11.19 7.51 4.74
N ARG A 65 -11.44 6.79 5.85
CA ARG A 65 -11.92 7.39 7.09
C ARG A 65 -11.34 6.70 8.32
N ILE A 66 -10.61 7.42 9.17
CA ILE A 66 -9.98 6.88 10.38
C ILE A 66 -10.25 7.83 11.55
N ILE A 67 -10.89 7.33 12.59
CA ILE A 67 -11.18 8.07 13.83
C ILE A 67 -10.47 7.36 14.99
N PRO A 68 -9.42 7.97 15.57
CA PRO A 68 -8.70 7.39 16.70
C PRO A 68 -9.62 7.09 17.89
N GLY A 69 -9.43 5.95 18.53
CA GLY A 69 -10.25 5.43 19.62
C GLY A 69 -11.61 4.86 19.18
N PHE A 70 -11.92 4.88 17.88
CA PHE A 70 -13.19 4.40 17.34
C PHE A 70 -12.98 3.30 16.30
N MET A 71 -12.57 3.64 15.08
CA MET A 71 -12.44 2.68 13.98
C MET A 71 -11.62 3.21 12.79
N CYS A 72 -11.15 2.27 11.98
CA CYS A 72 -10.51 2.50 10.68
C CYS A 72 -11.41 1.92 9.57
N GLN A 73 -11.94 2.77 8.68
CA GLN A 73 -12.89 2.40 7.62
C GLN A 73 -12.25 2.47 6.24
N GLY A 74 -12.52 1.44 5.43
CA GLY A 74 -12.00 1.29 4.07
C GLY A 74 -12.95 0.49 3.17
N GLY A 75 -12.41 -0.07 2.08
CA GLY A 75 -13.16 -0.97 1.19
C GLY A 75 -13.97 -0.31 0.08
N ASP A 76 -13.81 1.00 -0.14
CA ASP A 76 -14.32 1.68 -1.33
C ASP A 76 -13.28 1.58 -2.46
N PHE A 77 -13.38 0.54 -3.28
CA PHE A 77 -12.50 0.33 -4.44
C PHE A 77 -13.04 0.97 -5.73
N THR A 78 -14.25 1.56 -5.72
CA THR A 78 -14.84 2.13 -6.93
C THR A 78 -14.58 3.64 -7.03
N ALA A 79 -14.87 4.38 -5.95
CA ALA A 79 -14.70 5.83 -5.88
C ALA A 79 -13.53 6.23 -4.98
N GLY A 80 -13.14 5.37 -4.02
CA GLY A 80 -11.98 5.58 -3.15
C GLY A 80 -12.15 6.71 -2.13
N ASN A 81 -13.37 7.18 -1.87
CA ASN A 81 -13.65 8.34 -1.03
C ASN A 81 -14.80 8.11 -0.02
N GLY A 82 -15.32 6.88 0.07
CA GLY A 82 -16.40 6.49 0.96
C GLY A 82 -17.80 6.58 0.36
N THR A 83 -17.95 7.06 -0.87
CA THR A 83 -19.25 7.13 -1.57
C THR A 83 -19.55 5.89 -2.42
N GLY A 84 -18.53 5.05 -2.66
CA GLY A 84 -18.63 3.92 -3.56
C GLY A 84 -18.63 2.55 -2.87
N GLY A 85 -18.16 1.55 -3.62
CA GLY A 85 -18.12 0.15 -3.24
C GLY A 85 -19.31 -0.65 -3.80
N GLU A 86 -19.05 -1.93 -4.08
CA GLU A 86 -20.10 -2.87 -4.47
C GLU A 86 -19.76 -4.28 -3.95
N SER A 87 -20.77 -5.07 -3.62
CA SER A 87 -20.56 -6.47 -3.23
C SER A 87 -20.38 -7.39 -4.44
N ILE A 88 -19.88 -8.60 -4.18
CA ILE A 88 -19.79 -9.66 -5.19
C ILE A 88 -21.15 -10.14 -5.72
N TYR A 89 -22.25 -9.70 -5.10
CA TYR A 89 -23.61 -10.09 -5.45
C TYR A 89 -24.28 -9.10 -6.43
N GLY A 90 -23.53 -8.15 -7.00
CA GLY A 90 -24.00 -7.22 -8.03
C GLY A 90 -24.66 -5.96 -7.48
N GLY A 91 -24.26 -5.50 -6.30
CA GLY A 91 -24.79 -4.28 -5.68
C GLY A 91 -24.70 -4.33 -4.15
N LYS A 92 -25.76 -3.88 -3.47
CA LYS A 92 -25.90 -4.00 -2.01
C LYS A 92 -26.55 -5.33 -1.61
N PHE A 93 -26.29 -5.82 -0.40
CA PHE A 93 -26.93 -7.02 0.17
C PHE A 93 -27.44 -6.80 1.60
N ALA A 94 -28.37 -7.67 2.01
CA ALA A 94 -29.05 -7.61 3.29
C ALA A 94 -28.10 -7.79 4.50
N ASP A 95 -28.53 -7.29 5.66
CA ASP A 95 -27.87 -7.60 6.94
C ASP A 95 -28.11 -9.07 7.26
N GLU A 96 -27.05 -9.86 7.39
CA GLU A 96 -27.18 -11.31 7.51
C GLU A 96 -27.67 -11.74 8.90
N ASN A 97 -27.09 -11.18 9.96
CA ASN A 97 -27.61 -11.16 11.32
C ASN A 97 -26.77 -10.19 12.19
N PHE A 98 -27.21 -9.96 13.44
CA PHE A 98 -26.52 -9.13 14.43
C PHE A 98 -26.18 -9.91 15.71
N LYS A 99 -25.82 -11.20 15.59
CA LYS A 99 -25.52 -12.04 16.77
C LYS A 99 -24.20 -11.65 17.45
N GLU A 100 -23.23 -11.21 16.65
CA GLU A 100 -21.93 -10.76 17.13
C GLU A 100 -21.96 -9.25 17.42
N GLU A 101 -21.52 -8.86 18.62
CA GLU A 101 -21.50 -7.49 19.11
C GLU A 101 -20.09 -6.87 19.03
N HIS A 102 -20.00 -5.54 18.99
CA HIS A 102 -18.74 -4.79 18.88
C HIS A 102 -18.06 -4.59 20.24
N THR A 103 -17.62 -5.70 20.83
CA THR A 103 -17.10 -5.81 22.19
C THR A 103 -15.60 -5.56 22.35
N LYS A 104 -14.80 -5.50 21.27
CA LYS A 104 -13.33 -5.36 21.36
C LYS A 104 -12.67 -4.74 20.11
N ALA A 105 -11.45 -4.24 20.30
CA ALA A 105 -10.58 -3.82 19.21
C ALA A 105 -10.19 -5.00 18.32
N GLY A 106 -9.98 -4.73 17.03
CA GLY A 106 -9.66 -5.73 16.01
C GLY A 106 -10.89 -6.37 15.35
N GLN A 107 -12.11 -6.15 15.84
CA GLN A 107 -13.31 -6.68 15.18
C GLN A 107 -13.55 -6.02 13.83
N LEU A 108 -13.94 -6.84 12.86
CA LEU A 108 -14.21 -6.47 11.48
C LEU A 108 -15.72 -6.46 11.25
N SER A 109 -16.24 -5.35 10.73
CA SER A 109 -17.68 -5.14 10.60
C SER A 109 -18.04 -4.34 9.34
N MET A 110 -19.24 -4.58 8.81
CA MET A 110 -19.68 -3.96 7.55
C MET A 110 -20.07 -2.50 7.75
N ALA A 111 -19.52 -1.61 6.92
CA ALA A 111 -20.06 -0.26 6.79
C ALA A 111 -21.30 -0.30 5.88
N ASN A 112 -22.30 0.51 6.21
CA ASN A 112 -23.54 0.60 5.44
C ASN A 112 -24.13 2.03 5.53
N SER A 113 -25.19 2.27 4.76
CA SER A 113 -25.95 3.53 4.74
C SER A 113 -27.40 3.30 5.16
N GLY A 114 -27.59 2.49 6.22
CA GLY A 114 -28.89 2.06 6.71
C GLY A 114 -29.17 0.57 6.48
N PRO A 115 -30.34 0.07 6.90
CA PRO A 115 -30.67 -1.36 6.87
C PRO A 115 -30.51 -1.97 5.48
N ASN A 116 -29.90 -3.15 5.40
CA ASN A 116 -29.75 -3.96 4.19
C ASN A 116 -28.97 -3.27 3.06
N THR A 117 -27.96 -2.46 3.40
CA THR A 117 -27.16 -1.73 2.41
C THR A 117 -25.67 -2.10 2.38
N ASN A 118 -25.34 -3.33 2.78
CA ASN A 118 -23.97 -3.82 2.80
C ASN A 118 -23.39 -3.91 1.38
N GLY A 119 -22.19 -3.39 1.17
CA GLY A 119 -21.48 -3.42 -0.11
C GLY A 119 -20.11 -4.08 0.04
N SER A 120 -19.06 -3.29 -0.18
CA SER A 120 -17.68 -3.69 0.05
C SER A 120 -17.00 -2.94 1.21
N GLN A 121 -17.56 -1.80 1.62
CA GLN A 121 -16.96 -1.01 2.68
C GLN A 121 -17.08 -1.74 4.03
N PHE A 122 -16.01 -1.62 4.81
CA PHE A 122 -15.87 -2.26 6.12
C PHE A 122 -15.15 -1.29 7.06
N PHE A 123 -15.22 -1.58 8.36
CA PHE A 123 -14.37 -0.94 9.34
C PHE A 123 -13.76 -1.96 10.31
N ILE A 124 -12.61 -1.60 10.86
CA ILE A 124 -11.93 -2.33 11.92
C ILE A 124 -12.03 -1.50 13.19
N CYS A 125 -12.63 -2.05 14.24
CA CYS A 125 -12.76 -1.39 15.54
C CYS A 125 -11.38 -1.22 16.19
N THR A 126 -11.10 -0.06 16.78
CA THR A 126 -9.86 0.16 17.58
C THR A 126 -10.14 0.23 19.09
N GLY A 127 -11.41 0.12 19.46
CA GLY A 127 -11.95 0.03 20.81
C GLY A 127 -13.33 -0.64 20.81
N LYS A 128 -14.06 -0.60 21.93
CA LYS A 128 -15.45 -1.11 22.02
C LYS A 128 -16.41 -0.12 21.39
N THR A 129 -17.36 -0.59 20.58
CA THR A 129 -18.32 0.29 19.87
C THR A 129 -19.77 -0.20 19.96
N PRO A 130 -20.34 -0.37 21.18
CA PRO A 130 -21.66 -0.99 21.37
C PRO A 130 -22.83 -0.20 20.75
N HIS A 131 -22.64 1.09 20.47
CA HIS A 131 -23.64 1.91 19.80
C HIS A 131 -23.88 1.51 18.32
N LEU A 132 -23.02 0.65 17.77
CA LEU A 132 -23.11 0.05 16.43
C LEU A 132 -23.83 -1.30 16.43
N ASP A 133 -24.10 -1.89 17.59
CA ASP A 133 -24.80 -3.17 17.71
C ASP A 133 -26.22 -3.08 17.14
N GLY A 134 -26.65 -4.15 16.46
CA GLY A 134 -27.93 -4.18 15.75
C GLY A 134 -28.00 -3.32 14.49
N LYS A 135 -26.91 -2.65 14.10
CA LYS A 135 -26.84 -1.76 12.92
C LYS A 135 -25.79 -2.18 11.90
N HIS A 136 -24.67 -2.76 12.37
CA HIS A 136 -23.56 -3.20 11.53
C HIS A 136 -23.26 -4.67 11.80
N VAL A 137 -23.10 -5.45 10.73
CA VAL A 137 -22.83 -6.89 10.83
C VAL A 137 -21.35 -7.10 11.14
N VAL A 138 -21.03 -7.61 12.33
CA VAL A 138 -19.68 -8.10 12.66
C VAL A 138 -19.47 -9.45 11.98
N PHE A 139 -18.35 -9.60 11.26
CA PHE A 139 -18.12 -10.77 10.41
C PHE A 139 -16.70 -11.36 10.49
N GLY A 140 -15.87 -10.82 11.36
CA GLY A 140 -14.53 -11.37 11.59
C GLY A 140 -13.77 -10.60 12.65
N GLU A 141 -12.51 -10.98 12.83
CA GLU A 141 -11.60 -10.29 13.72
C GLU A 141 -10.15 -10.39 13.25
N LEU A 142 -9.36 -9.40 13.64
CA LEU A 142 -7.92 -9.37 13.48
C LEU A 142 -7.26 -10.39 14.41
N ILE A 143 -6.52 -11.33 13.84
CA ILE A 143 -5.77 -12.35 14.57
C ILE A 143 -4.26 -12.07 14.59
N GLU A 144 -3.74 -11.29 13.64
CA GLU A 144 -2.34 -10.83 13.61
C GLU A 144 -2.26 -9.40 13.05
N GLY A 145 -1.29 -8.60 13.51
CA GLY A 145 -1.05 -7.23 13.03
C GLY A 145 -1.72 -6.12 13.84
N MET A 146 -1.98 -6.33 15.13
CA MET A 146 -2.61 -5.30 15.99
C MET A 146 -1.75 -4.02 16.06
N GLU A 147 -0.42 -4.17 16.08
CA GLU A 147 0.53 -3.07 16.00
C GLU A 147 0.42 -2.28 14.69
N VAL A 148 0.14 -2.95 13.58
CA VAL A 148 -0.09 -2.32 12.27
C VAL A 148 -1.42 -1.55 12.29
N LEU A 149 -2.47 -2.12 12.90
CA LEU A 149 -3.75 -1.42 13.08
C LEU A 149 -3.58 -0.16 13.93
N ARG A 150 -2.77 -0.23 15.00
CA ARG A 150 -2.46 0.94 15.84
C ARG A 150 -1.65 2.00 15.10
N GLU A 151 -0.77 1.60 14.18
CA GLU A 151 -0.04 2.55 13.34
C GLU A 151 -0.99 3.24 12.34
N ILE A 152 -1.88 2.48 11.70
CA ILE A 152 -2.93 3.02 10.82
C ILE A 152 -3.86 3.98 11.58
N GLU A 153 -4.24 3.64 12.80
CA GLU A 153 -5.11 4.47 13.64
C GLU A 153 -4.52 5.88 13.88
N LYS A 154 -3.20 6.00 13.99
CA LYS A 154 -2.52 7.30 14.19
C LYS A 154 -2.67 8.23 12.99
N GLU A 155 -2.97 7.71 11.81
CA GLU A 155 -3.24 8.51 10.62
C GLU A 155 -4.66 9.11 10.61
N GLY A 156 -5.45 8.89 11.66
CA GLY A 156 -6.78 9.43 11.80
C GLY A 156 -6.85 10.81 12.45
N THR A 157 -8.00 11.45 12.28
CA THR A 157 -8.36 12.70 12.96
C THR A 157 -9.74 12.57 13.60
N PRO A 158 -10.14 13.46 14.53
CA PRO A 158 -11.48 13.43 15.12
C PRO A 158 -12.62 13.54 14.09
N SER A 159 -12.38 14.18 12.94
CA SER A 159 -13.37 14.27 11.84
C SER A 159 -13.43 13.03 10.97
N GLY A 160 -12.47 12.11 11.12
CA GLY A 160 -12.31 10.93 10.28
C GLY A 160 -11.43 11.14 9.07
N LYS A 161 -11.06 12.37 8.72
CA LYS A 161 -10.13 12.62 7.61
C LYS A 161 -8.76 12.02 7.94
N THR A 162 -8.13 11.34 6.98
CA THR A 162 -6.79 10.79 7.18
C THR A 162 -5.69 11.83 6.95
N THR A 163 -4.59 11.73 7.69
CA THR A 163 -3.39 12.57 7.54
C THR A 163 -2.46 12.05 6.44
N GLY A 164 -2.33 10.72 6.32
CA GLY A 164 -1.63 10.04 5.24
C GLY A 164 -2.57 9.17 4.39
N LYS A 165 -2.06 8.72 3.24
CA LYS A 165 -2.77 7.79 2.34
C LYS A 165 -2.56 6.35 2.79
N VAL A 166 -3.48 5.82 3.58
CA VAL A 166 -3.46 4.42 4.02
C VAL A 166 -4.07 3.50 2.96
N THR A 167 -3.28 2.64 2.33
CA THR A 167 -3.66 1.81 1.18
C THR A 167 -3.48 0.33 1.46
N ILE A 168 -4.40 -0.50 0.96
CA ILE A 168 -4.26 -1.96 0.88
C ILE A 168 -3.38 -2.24 -0.34
N ARG A 169 -2.10 -2.54 -0.12
CA ARG A 169 -1.13 -2.76 -1.20
C ARG A 169 -1.33 -4.11 -1.89
N ASP A 170 -1.59 -5.14 -1.10
CA ASP A 170 -1.89 -6.49 -1.56
C ASP A 170 -2.90 -7.14 -0.60
N CYS A 171 -3.69 -8.08 -1.09
CA CYS A 171 -4.64 -8.83 -0.30
C CYS A 171 -4.90 -10.21 -0.90
N ASN A 172 -5.14 -11.20 -0.03
CA ASN A 172 -5.55 -12.53 -0.48
C ASN A 172 -6.11 -13.38 0.67
N GLU A 173 -6.54 -14.60 0.35
CA GLU A 173 -6.80 -15.66 1.32
C GLU A 173 -5.49 -16.33 1.76
N VAL A 174 -5.33 -16.52 3.07
CA VAL A 174 -4.16 -17.17 3.67
C VAL A 174 -4.15 -18.66 3.30
N GLY A 175 -3.09 -19.14 2.67
CA GLY A 175 -2.96 -20.53 2.23
C GLY A 175 -3.65 -20.85 0.90
N GLY A 176 -4.25 -19.86 0.23
CA GLY A 176 -4.74 -20.01 -1.14
C GLY A 176 -3.59 -20.24 -2.13
N LYS A 177 -3.81 -21.08 -3.15
CA LYS A 177 -2.91 -21.11 -4.32
C LYS A 177 -3.09 -19.80 -5.07
N SER A 178 -2.04 -18.98 -5.14
CA SER A 178 -1.96 -17.84 -6.07
C SER A 178 -2.51 -18.26 -7.44
N ARG A 179 -3.63 -17.66 -7.85
CA ARG A 179 -4.33 -17.98 -9.11
C ARG A 179 -4.74 -16.75 -9.89
N LEU A 180 -3.99 -15.66 -9.77
CA LEU A 180 -4.02 -14.62 -10.78
C LEU A 180 -2.65 -14.51 -11.44
N PRO A 181 -2.59 -14.62 -12.79
CA PRO A 181 -1.45 -14.14 -13.53
C PRO A 181 -1.24 -12.65 -13.18
N GLY A 182 0.02 -12.21 -13.11
CA GLY A 182 0.34 -10.78 -13.10
C GLY A 182 -0.39 -10.06 -14.26
N PRO A 183 -0.56 -8.73 -14.17
CA PRO A 183 -1.44 -7.98 -15.05
C PRO A 183 -1.14 -8.31 -16.52
N THR A 184 -2.09 -8.99 -17.17
CA THR A 184 -2.11 -9.11 -18.64
C THR A 184 -2.43 -7.74 -19.19
N ALA A 185 -1.42 -7.14 -19.82
CA ALA A 185 -1.53 -5.93 -20.60
C ALA A 185 -2.40 -6.18 -21.82
N GLU A 186 -3.63 -5.68 -21.83
CA GLU A 186 -4.38 -5.38 -23.05
C GLU A 186 -5.16 -4.08 -22.87
N HIS A 187 -4.51 -2.98 -23.24
CA HIS A 187 -5.13 -1.95 -24.06
C HIS A 187 -4.03 -1.28 -24.89
N GLU A 188 -4.01 -1.62 -26.18
CA GLU A 188 -3.18 -1.00 -27.18
C GLU A 188 -3.53 0.48 -27.38
N SER A 189 -2.50 1.31 -27.50
CA SER A 189 -2.44 2.36 -28.53
C SER A 189 -0.99 2.66 -28.92
N ALA A 190 -0.56 2.05 -30.04
CA ALA A 190 0.43 2.45 -31.07
C ALA A 190 1.88 2.88 -30.67
N PRO A 191 2.88 2.69 -31.58
CA PRO A 191 4.19 2.17 -31.20
C PRO A 191 5.28 3.24 -31.00
N ALA A 192 6.09 3.06 -29.96
CA ALA A 192 7.45 3.62 -29.89
C ALA A 192 8.48 2.47 -29.89
N LYS A 193 9.55 2.65 -30.65
CA LYS A 193 10.51 1.65 -31.12
C LYS A 193 11.18 0.84 -30.00
N ARG A 194 11.38 -0.45 -30.28
CA ARG A 194 12.24 -1.38 -29.53
C ARG A 194 13.66 -0.84 -29.36
N MET A 195 14.16 -0.88 -28.13
CA MET A 195 15.59 -0.96 -27.82
C MET A 195 15.79 -1.64 -26.45
N GLY A 196 16.47 -2.79 -26.45
CA GLY A 196 17.13 -3.38 -25.27
C GLY A 196 16.35 -4.43 -24.48
N ASP A 197 16.49 -5.69 -24.89
CA ASP A 197 16.18 -6.89 -24.11
C ASP A 197 16.87 -6.83 -22.71
N CYS A 198 16.13 -7.12 -21.63
CA CYS A 198 16.70 -7.24 -20.28
C CYS A 198 16.24 -8.56 -19.66
N SER A 199 17.23 -9.39 -19.33
CA SER A 199 17.09 -10.72 -18.75
C SER A 199 16.38 -10.68 -17.39
N GLU A 200 15.47 -11.63 -17.16
CA GLU A 200 14.81 -11.87 -15.87
C GLU A 200 15.86 -11.97 -14.73
N GLY A 201 15.99 -10.92 -13.91
CA GLY A 201 16.86 -10.93 -12.72
C GLY A 201 17.68 -9.67 -12.46
N GLU A 202 17.67 -8.68 -13.35
CA GLU A 202 18.41 -7.42 -13.18
C GLU A 202 17.49 -6.20 -13.23
N VAL A 203 17.95 -5.09 -12.62
CA VAL A 203 17.26 -3.79 -12.65
C VAL A 203 18.24 -2.66 -12.94
N ARG A 204 17.77 -1.58 -13.53
CA ARG A 204 18.51 -0.30 -13.63
C ARG A 204 17.77 0.77 -12.86
N VAL A 205 18.50 1.45 -11.96
CA VAL A 205 17.91 2.53 -11.17
C VAL A 205 18.80 3.76 -11.14
N MET A 206 18.16 4.91 -10.96
CA MET A 206 18.79 6.15 -10.56
C MET A 206 18.52 6.38 -9.07
N HIS A 207 19.42 7.08 -8.37
CA HIS A 207 19.17 7.43 -6.98
C HIS A 207 19.65 8.84 -6.59
N ILE A 208 19.04 9.39 -5.54
CA ILE A 208 19.54 10.55 -4.81
C ILE A 208 19.86 10.07 -3.39
N LEU A 209 21.15 9.92 -3.10
CA LEU A 209 21.65 9.66 -1.75
C LEU A 209 21.85 10.98 -1.00
N ARG A 210 21.28 11.12 0.20
CA ARG A 210 21.63 12.14 1.19
C ARG A 210 22.24 11.48 2.42
N LYS A 211 23.47 11.85 2.74
CA LYS A 211 24.17 11.34 3.92
C LYS A 211 23.74 12.11 5.17
N HIS A 212 23.96 11.50 6.33
CA HIS A 212 23.74 12.11 7.65
C HIS A 212 24.91 11.77 8.57
N LYS A 213 24.99 12.43 9.73
CA LYS A 213 26.10 12.28 10.68
C LYS A 213 26.33 10.84 11.16
N ASP A 214 25.26 10.04 11.22
CA ASP A 214 25.29 8.66 11.75
C ASP A 214 25.49 7.59 10.64
N CYS A 215 25.64 7.98 9.37
CA CYS A 215 25.90 7.02 8.30
C CYS A 215 27.36 6.55 8.31
N ARG A 216 27.65 5.38 7.73
CA ARG A 216 28.97 4.73 7.74
C ARG A 216 30.11 5.63 7.26
N LYS A 217 29.82 6.57 6.35
CA LYS A 217 30.79 7.55 5.84
C LYS A 217 30.13 8.91 5.71
N PRO A 218 30.10 9.75 6.78
CA PRO A 218 29.41 11.03 6.82
C PRO A 218 30.23 12.14 6.15
N SER A 219 30.64 11.88 4.90
CA SER A 219 31.37 12.81 4.05
C SER A 219 31.10 12.52 2.58
N SER A 220 31.08 13.54 1.75
CA SER A 220 30.89 13.47 0.31
C SER A 220 31.89 14.36 -0.42
N ALA A 221 31.82 14.36 -1.76
CA ALA A 221 32.58 15.32 -2.55
C ALA A 221 32.11 16.76 -2.32
N ARG A 222 30.84 16.95 -1.93
CA ARG A 222 30.21 18.26 -1.68
C ARG A 222 30.49 18.78 -0.28
N GLU A 223 30.49 17.88 0.70
CA GLU A 223 30.56 18.23 2.11
C GLU A 223 31.53 17.30 2.83
N LYS A 224 32.64 17.85 3.33
CA LYS A 224 33.72 17.05 3.93
C LYS A 224 33.35 16.44 5.28
N VAL A 225 32.46 17.10 6.03
CA VAL A 225 31.95 16.64 7.33
C VAL A 225 30.45 16.91 7.34
N ILE A 226 29.64 15.86 7.32
CA ILE A 226 28.18 15.95 7.27
C ILE A 226 27.65 15.85 8.70
N THR A 227 26.99 16.91 9.16
CA THR A 227 26.50 17.04 10.54
C THR A 227 24.98 16.93 10.67
N CYS A 228 24.26 16.91 9.55
CA CYS A 228 22.80 16.84 9.56
C CYS A 228 22.30 15.51 10.16
N SER A 229 21.13 15.56 10.80
CA SER A 229 20.49 14.35 11.34
C SER A 229 19.86 13.50 10.24
N LEU A 230 19.60 12.23 10.55
CA LEU A 230 18.84 11.33 9.69
C LEU A 230 17.48 11.93 9.30
N ASP A 231 16.76 12.53 10.25
CA ASP A 231 15.45 13.15 9.99
C ASP A 231 15.55 14.37 9.07
N GLN A 232 16.64 15.14 9.16
CA GLN A 232 16.89 16.24 8.23
C GLN A 232 17.18 15.70 6.82
N ALA A 233 17.99 14.65 6.69
CA ALA A 233 18.25 13.99 5.42
C ALA A 233 16.97 13.41 4.80
N LYS A 234 16.13 12.75 5.61
CA LYS A 234 14.84 12.19 5.18
C LYS A 234 13.87 13.28 4.71
N ARG A 235 13.67 14.34 5.51
CA ARG A 235 12.80 15.47 5.13
C ARG A 235 13.25 16.13 3.82
N HIS A 236 14.56 16.29 3.63
CA HIS A 236 15.09 16.86 2.39
C HIS A 236 14.73 16.01 1.18
N LEU A 237 14.94 14.69 1.25
CA LEU A 237 14.60 13.78 0.14
C LEU A 237 13.09 13.65 -0.09
N THR A 238 12.27 13.70 0.96
CA THR A 238 10.81 13.73 0.83
C THR A 238 10.36 14.96 0.06
N GLY A 239 10.90 16.15 0.37
CA GLY A 239 10.58 17.37 -0.37
C GLY A 239 11.03 17.33 -1.83
N LEU A 240 12.15 16.68 -2.16
CA LEU A 240 12.55 16.46 -3.56
C LEU A 240 11.57 15.52 -4.28
N ARG A 241 11.13 14.45 -3.62
CA ARG A 241 10.14 13.52 -4.17
C ARG A 241 8.83 14.23 -4.47
N GLU A 242 8.33 15.08 -3.58
CA GLU A 242 7.10 15.86 -3.79
C GLU A 242 7.23 16.76 -5.03
N LYS A 243 8.35 17.49 -5.17
CA LYS A 243 8.63 18.31 -6.35
C LYS A 243 8.69 17.51 -7.66
N LEU A 244 9.20 16.27 -7.61
CA LEU A 244 9.22 15.36 -8.76
C LEU A 244 7.83 14.82 -9.09
N ALA A 245 6.97 14.65 -8.08
CA ALA A 245 5.62 14.10 -8.22
C ALA A 245 4.57 15.15 -8.64
N GLU A 246 4.83 16.45 -8.46
CA GLU A 246 3.90 17.55 -8.69
C GLU A 246 3.58 17.87 -10.17
N SER A 247 3.89 16.99 -11.12
CA SER A 247 3.60 17.23 -12.53
C SER A 247 3.30 15.94 -13.28
N ASP A 248 2.23 15.95 -14.08
CA ASP A 248 1.84 14.90 -15.02
C ASP A 248 2.87 14.86 -16.16
N THR A 249 4.03 14.31 -15.85
CA THR A 249 5.22 14.31 -16.70
C THR A 249 5.42 12.93 -17.27
N ASP A 250 5.70 12.88 -18.56
CA ASP A 250 6.09 11.65 -19.22
C ASP A 250 7.40 11.10 -18.62
N PHE A 251 7.64 9.81 -18.84
CA PHE A 251 8.77 9.08 -18.26
C PHE A 251 10.13 9.71 -18.58
N GLU A 252 10.35 10.18 -19.81
CA GLU A 252 11.63 10.77 -20.22
C GLU A 252 11.87 12.11 -19.52
N THR A 253 10.83 12.94 -19.43
CA THR A 253 10.87 14.20 -18.68
C THR A 253 11.13 13.97 -17.20
N LEU A 254 10.45 13.00 -16.57
CA LEU A 254 10.64 12.66 -15.16
C LEU A 254 12.06 12.14 -14.91
N MET A 255 12.57 11.25 -15.77
CA MET A 255 13.94 10.73 -15.70
C MET A 255 14.98 11.87 -15.80
N ALA A 256 14.78 12.81 -16.74
CA ALA A 256 15.66 13.96 -16.89
C ALA A 256 15.65 14.86 -15.65
N LYS A 257 14.45 15.20 -15.13
CA LYS A 257 14.29 15.99 -13.90
C LYS A 257 14.93 15.31 -12.69
N PHE A 258 14.74 14.00 -12.54
CA PHE A 258 15.38 13.22 -11.48
C PHE A 258 16.90 13.29 -11.58
N GLY A 259 17.44 13.16 -12.80
CA GLY A 259 18.87 13.28 -13.08
C GLY A 259 19.45 14.64 -12.69
N GLU A 260 18.75 15.74 -12.99
CA GLU A 260 19.16 17.08 -12.58
C GLU A 260 19.12 17.23 -11.05
N MET A 261 18.08 16.76 -10.38
CA MET A 261 18.03 16.79 -8.91
C MET A 261 19.14 15.93 -8.28
N ALA A 262 19.48 14.78 -8.86
CA ALA A 262 20.60 13.98 -8.39
C ALA A 262 21.94 14.70 -8.54
N LYS A 263 22.15 15.43 -9.65
CA LYS A 263 23.34 16.27 -9.86
C LYS A 263 23.42 17.43 -8.88
N GLU A 264 22.31 17.94 -8.39
CA GLU A 264 22.30 19.06 -7.44
C GLU A 264 22.44 18.58 -5.98
N HIS A 265 21.70 17.53 -5.62
CA HIS A 265 21.45 17.18 -4.22
C HIS A 265 22.12 15.90 -3.74
N SER A 266 22.60 15.02 -4.63
CA SER A 266 23.12 13.73 -4.18
C SER A 266 24.58 13.80 -3.70
N ASP A 267 24.83 13.15 -2.56
CA ASP A 267 26.15 12.89 -1.96
C ASP A 267 26.88 11.68 -2.58
N CYS A 268 26.25 10.96 -3.50
CA CYS A 268 26.86 9.82 -4.20
C CYS A 268 27.75 10.30 -5.35
N GLY A 269 28.83 9.55 -5.64
CA GLY A 269 29.68 9.83 -6.80
C GLY A 269 28.97 9.70 -8.15
N THR A 270 27.87 8.92 -8.21
CA THR A 270 27.02 8.81 -9.41
C THR A 270 26.21 10.07 -9.68
N SER A 271 26.20 11.07 -8.79
CA SER A 271 25.53 12.36 -9.05
C SER A 271 25.96 12.99 -10.36
N LYS A 272 27.24 12.83 -10.76
CA LYS A 272 27.77 13.30 -12.05
C LYS A 272 27.10 12.66 -13.27
N LYS A 273 26.53 11.48 -13.10
CA LYS A 273 25.77 10.72 -14.10
C LYS A 273 24.26 10.79 -13.82
N GLY A 274 23.78 11.83 -13.14
CA GLY A 274 22.37 11.95 -12.77
C GLY A 274 21.90 10.92 -11.74
N GLY A 275 22.81 10.35 -10.96
CA GLY A 275 22.46 9.32 -9.97
C GLY A 275 22.28 7.92 -10.56
N ASP A 276 22.53 7.72 -11.85
CA ASP A 276 22.44 6.42 -12.50
C ASP A 276 23.48 5.44 -11.96
N LEU A 277 23.00 4.31 -11.44
CA LEU A 277 23.82 3.22 -10.90
C LEU A 277 24.11 2.12 -11.94
N GLY A 278 23.51 2.21 -13.13
CA GLY A 278 23.56 1.15 -14.12
C GLY A 278 22.72 -0.06 -13.73
N ILE A 279 22.91 -1.15 -14.48
CA ILE A 279 22.20 -2.41 -14.29
C ILE A 279 22.89 -3.23 -13.19
N PHE A 280 22.09 -3.82 -12.30
CA PHE A 280 22.59 -4.78 -11.31
C PHE A 280 21.56 -5.88 -10.98
N GLY A 281 22.08 -7.07 -10.68
CA GLY A 281 21.33 -8.20 -10.13
C GLY A 281 21.27 -8.22 -8.60
N ARG A 282 20.57 -9.22 -8.05
CA ARG A 282 20.49 -9.43 -6.58
C ARG A 282 21.84 -9.77 -5.94
N GLY A 283 22.00 -9.43 -4.67
CA GLY A 283 23.23 -9.57 -3.88
C GLY A 283 24.30 -8.51 -4.16
N ARG A 284 24.00 -7.47 -4.95
CA ARG A 284 24.98 -6.44 -5.38
C ARG A 284 24.86 -5.14 -4.60
N MET A 285 23.73 -4.90 -3.95
CA MET A 285 23.45 -3.67 -3.20
C MET A 285 23.11 -3.98 -1.73
N GLN A 286 23.10 -2.95 -0.88
CA GLN A 286 22.63 -3.10 0.50
C GLN A 286 21.16 -3.51 0.51
N LYS A 287 20.81 -4.46 1.40
CA LYS A 287 19.52 -5.17 1.37
C LYS A 287 18.29 -4.25 1.26
N PRO A 288 18.17 -3.15 2.03
CA PRO A 288 17.02 -2.23 1.90
C PRO A 288 16.95 -1.53 0.52
N PHE A 289 18.10 -1.16 -0.04
CA PHE A 289 18.19 -0.54 -1.36
C PHE A 289 17.85 -1.53 -2.48
N GLU A 290 18.38 -2.74 -2.37
CA GLU A 290 18.12 -3.81 -3.32
C GLU A 290 16.65 -4.19 -3.34
N ASP A 291 16.09 -4.54 -2.18
CA ASP A 291 14.69 -4.98 -2.09
C ASP A 291 13.74 -3.90 -2.61
N THR A 292 14.05 -2.62 -2.36
CA THR A 292 13.30 -1.49 -2.91
C THR A 292 13.45 -1.40 -4.43
N SER A 293 14.67 -1.51 -4.96
CA SER A 293 14.94 -1.39 -6.40
C SER A 293 14.21 -2.46 -7.23
N PHE A 294 14.18 -3.70 -6.73
CA PHE A 294 13.48 -4.81 -7.36
C PHE A 294 11.96 -4.77 -7.18
N ALA A 295 11.46 -4.06 -6.16
CA ALA A 295 10.02 -3.94 -5.90
C ALA A 295 9.34 -2.83 -6.71
N LEU A 296 10.08 -1.81 -7.15
CA LEU A 296 9.54 -0.72 -7.97
C LEU A 296 9.12 -1.19 -9.36
N ALA A 297 8.07 -0.62 -9.93
CA ALA A 297 7.82 -0.70 -11.38
C ALA A 297 8.72 0.27 -12.15
N VAL A 298 8.97 0.01 -13.43
CA VAL A 298 9.69 0.97 -14.30
C VAL A 298 8.92 2.29 -14.35
N GLY A 299 9.59 3.40 -14.10
CA GLY A 299 8.98 4.73 -13.98
C GLY A 299 8.52 5.09 -12.57
N GLU A 300 8.68 4.20 -11.60
CA GLU A 300 8.28 4.46 -10.22
C GLU A 300 9.43 5.03 -9.38
N MET A 301 9.09 5.94 -8.46
CA MET A 301 9.99 6.48 -7.44
C MET A 301 9.72 5.86 -6.06
N SER A 302 10.77 5.44 -5.37
CA SER A 302 10.67 4.88 -4.03
C SER A 302 10.30 5.92 -2.99
N ARG A 303 9.84 5.41 -1.85
CA ARG A 303 9.96 6.09 -0.57
C ARG A 303 11.40 6.54 -0.28
N VAL A 304 11.58 7.49 0.63
CA VAL A 304 12.90 7.66 1.26
C VAL A 304 13.21 6.41 2.07
N ILE A 305 14.33 5.79 1.74
CA ILE A 305 14.73 4.50 2.26
C ILE A 305 16.14 4.62 2.85
N GLU A 306 16.44 3.86 3.89
CA GLU A 306 17.70 4.02 4.64
C GLU A 306 18.61 2.83 4.45
N THR A 307 19.90 3.12 4.32
CA THR A 307 20.97 2.13 4.33
C THR A 307 22.12 2.64 5.19
N GLU A 308 23.16 1.84 5.40
CA GLU A 308 24.38 2.30 6.06
C GLU A 308 25.06 3.46 5.31
N SER A 309 24.76 3.64 4.01
CA SER A 309 25.29 4.75 3.21
C SER A 309 24.57 6.07 3.45
N GLY A 310 23.37 6.05 4.05
CA GLY A 310 22.51 7.21 4.27
C GLY A 310 21.07 6.98 3.79
N ALA A 311 20.34 8.07 3.59
CA ALA A 311 18.98 8.07 3.08
C ALA A 311 18.97 8.15 1.55
N HIS A 312 18.07 7.44 0.90
CA HIS A 312 18.01 7.30 -0.56
C HIS A 312 16.59 7.54 -1.07
N LEU A 313 16.50 8.27 -2.18
CA LEU A 313 15.37 8.25 -3.09
C LEU A 313 15.79 7.47 -4.34
N ILE A 314 15.01 6.49 -4.79
CA ILE A 314 15.33 5.60 -5.91
C ILE A 314 14.30 5.81 -7.02
N PHE A 315 14.70 5.80 -8.28
CA PHE A 315 13.83 5.84 -9.45
C PHE A 315 14.19 4.68 -10.37
N ARG A 316 13.22 3.81 -10.69
CA ARG A 316 13.48 2.64 -11.54
C ARG A 316 13.37 3.01 -13.02
N VAL A 317 14.43 2.71 -13.76
CA VAL A 317 14.55 3.00 -15.19
C VAL A 317 14.39 1.74 -16.04
N GLN A 318 14.78 0.57 -15.52
CA GLN A 318 14.64 -0.75 -16.16
C GLN A 318 14.43 -1.83 -15.08
#